data_AF-A0A653BRZ3-F1
#
_entry.id   AF-A0A653BRZ3-F1
#
_cell.length_a   1.000
_cell.length_b   1.000
_cell.length_c   1.000
_cell.angle_alpha   90.00
_cell.angle_beta   90.00
_cell.angle_gamma   90.00
#
_symmetry.space_group_name_H-M   'P 1'
#
loop_
_entity.id
_entity.type
_entity.pdbx_description
1 polymer ?
#
loop_
_entity_poly.entity_id
_entity_poly.type
_entity_poly.pdbx_seq_one_letter_code
_entity_poly.pdbx_strand_id
1 'polypeptide(L)'
;NELYSKVCLSEPNIHTDFSRLARWLTGKSVGLVLGGGGARGSAHVGMIKAIQESGIPIDMVGGVSIGAFMGALWAQERNVTTVTQKAREWSK
;
A
#
# COMPACT_ATOMS: atom_id res chain seq x y z
N ASN A 1 22.80 -15.76 20.75
CA ASN A 1 21.57 -16.54 20.50
C ASN A 1 21.29 -16.45 19.00
N GLU A 2 21.27 -17.59 18.31
CA GLU A 2 21.26 -17.72 16.84
C GLU A 2 20.10 -16.96 16.15
N LEU A 3 18.97 -16.83 16.85
CA LEU A 3 17.81 -16.06 16.39
C LEU A 3 18.14 -14.57 16.21
N TYR A 4 18.85 -13.95 17.15
CA TYR A 4 19.20 -12.53 17.08
C TYR A 4 20.15 -12.24 15.93
N SER A 5 21.15 -13.10 15.71
CA SER A 5 22.04 -12.97 14.54
C SER A 5 21.26 -13.07 13.24
N LYS A 6 20.28 -13.98 13.15
CA LYS A 6 19.48 -14.17 11.93
C LYS A 6 18.61 -12.96 11.59
N VAL A 7 18.02 -12.32 12.61
CA VAL A 7 17.23 -11.09 12.43
C VAL A 7 18.12 -9.91 12.02
N CYS A 8 19.28 -9.74 12.67
CA CYS A 8 20.22 -8.66 12.33
C CYS A 8 20.85 -8.80 10.94
N LEU A 9 20.90 -10.02 10.39
CA LEU A 9 21.46 -10.31 9.06
C LEU A 9 20.42 -10.35 7.94
N SER A 10 19.12 -10.36 8.26
CA SER A 10 18.06 -10.37 7.25
C SER A 10 17.85 -8.98 6.65
N GLU A 11 17.61 -8.90 5.34
CA GLU A 11 17.26 -7.62 4.73
C GLU A 11 15.93 -7.09 5.27
N PRO A 12 15.85 -5.81 5.66
CA PRO A 12 14.63 -5.24 6.19
C PRO A 12 13.55 -5.19 5.11
N ASN A 13 12.46 -5.93 5.29
CA ASN A 13 11.29 -5.82 4.43
C ASN A 13 10.56 -4.50 4.72
N ILE A 14 10.58 -3.60 3.75
CA ILE A 14 10.01 -2.25 3.85
C ILE A 14 8.48 -2.24 4.04
N HIS A 15 7.78 -3.32 3.71
CA HIS A 15 6.33 -3.44 3.79
C HIS A 15 5.83 -4.09 5.10
N THR A 16 6.72 -4.47 6.02
CA THR A 16 6.32 -5.05 7.31
C THR A 16 5.70 -4.02 8.25
N ASP A 17 4.90 -4.49 9.21
CA ASP A 17 4.32 -3.61 10.24
C ASP A 17 5.40 -2.97 11.13
N PHE A 18 6.52 -3.65 11.40
CA PHE A 18 7.66 -3.06 12.11
C PHE A 18 8.31 -1.91 11.31
N SER A 19 8.51 -2.10 10.01
CA SER A 19 9.01 -1.03 9.13
C SER A 19 8.05 0.15 9.07
N ARG A 20 6.74 -0.10 9.03
CA ARG A 20 5.71 0.95 9.13
C ARG A 20 5.77 1.69 10.46
N LEU A 21 5.83 0.97 11.58
CA LEU A 21 5.92 1.56 12.92
C LEU A 21 7.20 2.40 13.07
N ALA A 22 8.35 1.89 12.62
CA ALA A 22 9.61 2.62 12.64
C ALA A 22 9.52 3.92 11.82
N ARG A 23 8.92 3.88 10.61
CA ARG A 23 8.69 5.09 9.81
C ARG A 23 7.76 6.08 10.51
N TRP A 24 6.71 5.61 11.18
CA TRP A 24 5.80 6.47 11.94
C TRP A 24 6.52 7.15 13.12
N LEU A 25 7.25 6.38 13.93
CA LEU A 25 8.00 6.90 15.09
C LEU A 25 9.13 7.86 14.69
N THR A 26 9.71 7.69 13.49
CA THR A 26 10.79 8.53 12.99
C THR A 26 10.33 9.69 12.11
N GLY A 27 9.01 9.89 11.94
CA GLY A 27 8.47 10.95 11.08
C GLY A 27 8.75 10.76 9.58
N LYS A 28 9.01 9.52 9.15
CA LYS A 28 9.30 9.13 7.76
C LYS A 28 8.14 8.37 7.11
N SER A 29 6.95 8.39 7.71
CA SER A 29 5.77 7.72 7.17
C SER A 29 5.32 8.34 5.85
N VAL A 30 4.92 7.51 4.91
CA VAL A 30 4.44 7.94 3.59
C VAL A 30 2.93 7.73 3.49
N GLY A 31 2.19 8.82 3.27
CA GLY A 31 0.75 8.81 3.02
C GLY A 31 0.43 8.95 1.53
N LEU A 32 -0.51 8.15 1.04
CA LEU A 32 -1.00 8.21 -0.34
C LEU A 32 -2.43 8.75 -0.37
N VAL A 33 -2.64 9.86 -1.08
CA VAL A 33 -3.96 10.51 -1.22
C VAL A 33 -4.51 10.31 -2.63
N LEU A 34 -5.70 9.71 -2.74
CA LEU A 34 -6.33 9.32 -4.00
C LEU A 34 -7.47 10.27 -4.37
N GLY A 35 -7.37 10.89 -5.55
CA GLY A 35 -8.38 11.78 -6.08
C GLY A 35 -9.64 11.07 -6.56
N GLY A 36 -10.73 11.83 -6.71
CA GLY A 36 -11.94 11.38 -7.39
C GLY A 36 -11.75 11.35 -8.92
N GLY A 37 -12.62 10.64 -9.64
CA GLY A 37 -12.52 10.55 -11.11
C GLY A 37 -13.54 9.66 -11.81
N GLY A 38 -14.58 9.20 -11.09
CA GLY A 38 -15.64 8.34 -11.65
C GLY A 38 -15.09 7.06 -12.30
N ALA A 39 -15.51 6.80 -13.55
CA ALA A 39 -15.15 5.61 -14.31
C ALA A 39 -13.63 5.43 -14.55
N ARG A 40 -12.81 6.48 -14.39
CA ARG A 40 -11.34 6.39 -14.48
C ARG A 40 -10.68 5.84 -13.21
N GLY A 41 -11.47 5.44 -12.22
CA GLY A 41 -10.98 4.94 -10.93
C GLY A 41 -10.04 3.74 -11.02
N SER A 42 -10.16 2.92 -12.07
CA SER A 42 -9.29 1.76 -12.32
C SER A 42 -7.81 2.14 -12.52
N ALA A 43 -7.51 3.38 -12.92
CA ALA A 43 -6.14 3.88 -13.05
C ALA A 43 -5.38 3.87 -11.72
N HIS A 44 -6.07 4.01 -10.58
CA HIS A 44 -5.45 3.96 -9.25
C HIS A 44 -4.75 2.62 -8.99
N VAL A 45 -5.25 1.51 -9.55
CA VAL A 45 -4.62 0.18 -9.37
C VAL A 45 -3.25 0.13 -10.04
N GLY A 46 -3.15 0.62 -11.28
CA GLY A 46 -1.86 0.70 -11.99
C GLY A 46 -0.87 1.64 -11.32
N MET A 47 -1.36 2.76 -10.81
CA MET A 47 -0.54 3.70 -10.02
C MET A 47 -0.01 3.06 -8.73
N ILE A 48 -0.85 2.38 -7.94
CA ILE A 48 -0.40 1.69 -6.71
C ILE A 48 0.67 0.64 -7.04
N LYS A 49 0.48 -0.10 -8.13
CA LYS A 49 1.47 -1.08 -8.61
C LYS A 49 2.82 -0.42 -8.91
N ALA A 50 2.83 0.68 -9.66
CA ALA A 50 4.05 1.40 -9.98
C ALA A 50 4.76 1.94 -8.71
N ILE A 51 4.00 2.45 -7.73
CA ILE A 51 4.54 2.89 -6.44
C ILE A 51 5.24 1.72 -5.72
N GLN A 52 4.61 0.54 -5.66
CA GLN A 52 5.24 -0.64 -5.05
C GLN A 52 6.50 -1.09 -5.80
N GLU A 53 6.46 -1.13 -7.13
CA GLU A 53 7.62 -1.52 -7.96
C GLU A 53 8.79 -0.54 -7.80
N SER A 54 8.52 0.74 -7.51
CA SER A 54 9.55 1.73 -7.20
C SER A 54 10.13 1.64 -5.78
N GLY A 55 9.65 0.70 -4.96
CA GLY A 55 10.11 0.51 -3.58
C GLY A 55 9.63 1.60 -2.61
N ILE A 56 8.60 2.37 -2.98
CA ILE A 56 8.03 3.39 -2.10
C ILE A 56 6.98 2.74 -1.17
N PRO A 57 7.14 2.82 0.16
CA PRO A 57 6.14 2.29 1.07
C PRO A 57 4.87 3.15 1.07
N ILE A 58 3.71 2.50 1.28
CA ILE A 58 2.43 3.18 1.51
C ILE A 58 1.99 2.85 2.93
N ASP A 59 2.17 3.78 3.86
CA ASP A 59 1.92 3.57 5.29
C ASP A 59 0.50 3.99 5.69
N MET A 60 -0.09 4.93 4.95
CA MET A 60 -1.43 5.47 5.16
C MET A 60 -2.08 5.77 3.81
N VAL A 61 -3.40 5.67 3.76
CA VAL A 61 -4.19 6.02 2.57
C VAL A 61 -5.36 6.93 2.93
N GLY A 62 -5.66 7.86 2.04
CA GLY A 62 -6.86 8.70 2.09
C GLY A 62 -7.39 8.92 0.68
N GLY A 63 -8.64 9.34 0.54
CA GLY A 63 -9.17 9.68 -0.77
C GLY A 63 -10.61 10.15 -0.74
N VAL A 64 -11.12 10.52 -1.91
CA VAL A 64 -12.50 11.00 -2.10
C VAL A 64 -13.22 10.20 -3.18
N SER A 65 -14.51 9.88 -2.97
CA SER A 65 -15.35 9.13 -3.91
C SER A 65 -14.68 7.81 -4.35
N ILE A 66 -14.44 7.60 -5.64
CA ILE A 66 -13.76 6.40 -6.15
C ILE A 66 -12.33 6.23 -5.60
N GLY A 67 -11.64 7.34 -5.28
CA GLY A 67 -10.34 7.29 -4.62
C GLY A 67 -10.45 6.79 -3.18
N ALA A 68 -11.50 7.16 -2.45
CA ALA A 68 -11.76 6.63 -1.10
C ALA A 68 -12.01 5.12 -1.14
N PHE A 69 -12.81 4.67 -2.12
CA PHE A 69 -13.09 3.26 -2.34
C PHE A 69 -11.82 2.45 -2.65
N MET A 70 -11.00 2.92 -3.59
CA MET A 70 -9.73 2.28 -3.93
C MET A 70 -8.74 2.28 -2.74
N GLY A 71 -8.71 3.36 -1.96
CA GLY A 71 -7.91 3.44 -0.73
C GLY A 71 -8.35 2.43 0.31
N ALA A 72 -9.67 2.28 0.54
CA ALA A 72 -10.20 1.28 1.45
C ALA A 72 -9.89 -0.15 0.99
N LEU A 73 -10.00 -0.43 -0.31
CA LEU A 73 -9.66 -1.72 -0.90
C LEU A 73 -8.16 -2.05 -0.72
N TRP A 74 -7.29 -1.06 -0.94
CA TRP A 74 -5.86 -1.19 -0.66
C TRP A 74 -5.57 -1.49 0.81
N ALA A 75 -6.21 -0.78 1.72
CA ALA A 75 -6.02 -0.96 3.16
C ALA A 75 -6.44 -2.36 3.66
N GLN A 76 -7.47 -2.95 3.04
CA GLN A 76 -7.97 -4.29 3.36
C GLN A 76 -7.04 -5.40 2.87
N GLU A 77 -6.59 -5.34 1.62
CA GLU A 77 -5.89 -6.46 0.99
C GLU A 77 -4.35 -6.35 1.04
N ARG A 78 -3.79 -5.13 1.03
CA ARG A 78 -2.33 -4.82 0.95
C ARG A 78 -1.55 -5.57 -0.15
N ASN A 79 -2.23 -6.33 -1.01
CA ASN A 79 -1.69 -7.10 -2.11
C ASN A 79 -2.32 -6.59 -3.41
N VAL A 80 -1.49 -6.03 -4.30
CA VAL A 80 -1.93 -5.45 -5.58
C VAL A 80 -2.73 -6.45 -6.43
N THR A 81 -2.37 -7.73 -6.39
CA THR A 81 -3.04 -8.79 -7.14
C THR A 81 -4.49 -8.95 -6.70
N THR A 82 -4.72 -9.04 -5.38
CA THR A 82 -6.08 -9.17 -4.82
C THR A 82 -6.89 -7.89 -4.99
N VAL A 83 -6.26 -6.72 -4.84
CA VAL A 83 -6.89 -5.43 -5.10
C VAL A 83 -7.34 -5.33 -6.55
N THR A 84 -6.51 -5.79 -7.49
CA THR A 84 -6.84 -5.80 -8.94
C THR A 84 -8.02 -6.72 -9.23
N GLN A 85 -8.06 -7.91 -8.62
CA GLN A 85 -9.16 -8.86 -8.81
C GLN A 85 -10.48 -8.31 -8.26
N LYS A 86 -10.49 -7.85 -7.00
CA LYS A 86 -11.68 -7.28 -6.37
C LYS A 86 -12.17 -6.01 -7.09
N ALA A 87 -11.26 -5.14 -7.54
CA ALA A 87 -11.64 -3.96 -8.31
C ALA A 87 -12.33 -4.32 -9.63
N ARG A 88 -11.94 -5.43 -10.29
CA ARG A 88 -12.61 -5.94 -11.50
C ARG A 88 -13.98 -6.54 -11.21
N GLU A 89 -14.13 -7.28 -10.11
CA GLU A 89 -15.41 -7.85 -9.68
C GLU A 89 -16.46 -6.75 -9.44
N TRP A 90 -16.03 -5.62 -8.87
CA TRP A 90 -16.90 -4.48 -8.58
C TRP A 90 -17.21 -3.59 -9.80
N SER A 91 -16.51 -3.79 -10.92
CA SER A 91 -16.76 -3.07 -12.17
C SER A 91 -17.75 -3.79 -13.08
N LYS A 92 -18.20 -4.99 -12.72
CA LYS A 92 -19.31 -5.70 -13.37
C LYS A 92 -20.64 -5.28 -12.75
#